data_AF-A0A7X7PML2-F1
#
_entry.id   AF-A0A7X7PML2-F1
#
_cell.length_a   1.000
_cell.length_b   1.000
_cell.length_c   1.000
_cell.angle_alpha   90.00
_cell.angle_beta   90.00
_cell.angle_gamma   90.00
#
_symmetry.space_group_name_H-M   'P 1'
#
loop_
_entity.id
_entity.type
_entity.pdbx_description
1 polymer ?
#
loop_
_entity_poly.entity_id
_entity_poly.type
_entity_poly.pdbx_seq_one_letter_code
_entity_poly.pdbx_strand_id
1 'polypeptide(L)'
;MVETWTLLLNDIPDELGMAAFAAHCRANVHPPTPADIRAAATVHTALPSPGEAWAEVMQAARQIGYQEGVVPEMTCPEIRDAARAAGWSGICFADSEMSLSTTRAHFFRIYDGMRERGERQQLRTALEGSVPPGLLPRLKRVDEARPSHRGQISERAAASE
;
A
#
# COMPACT_ATOMS: atom_id res chain seq x y z
N MET A 1 9.85 -20.72 -20.91
CA MET A 1 8.53 -20.04 -20.82
C MET A 1 7.89 -20.19 -19.45
N VAL A 2 7.77 -21.41 -18.88
CA VAL A 2 7.26 -21.60 -17.51
C VAL A 2 8.11 -20.84 -16.48
N GLU A 3 9.44 -20.96 -16.55
CA GLU A 3 10.37 -20.25 -15.65
C GLU A 3 10.21 -18.72 -15.68
N THR A 4 9.87 -18.16 -16.84
CA THR A 4 9.62 -16.72 -17.00
C THR A 4 8.35 -16.29 -16.27
N TRP A 5 7.30 -17.10 -16.34
CA TRP A 5 6.06 -16.86 -15.61
C TRP A 5 6.26 -16.99 -14.10
N THR A 6 7.00 -18.01 -13.67
CA THR A 6 7.38 -18.20 -12.27
C THR A 6 8.13 -16.98 -11.74
N LEU A 7 9.10 -16.44 -12.48
CA LEU A 7 9.82 -15.23 -12.07
C LEU A 7 8.91 -14.00 -11.95
N LEU A 8 7.99 -13.82 -12.90
CA LEU A 8 7.12 -12.63 -12.96
C LEU A 8 5.99 -12.63 -11.91
N LEU A 9 5.64 -13.79 -11.37
CA LEU A 9 4.53 -13.98 -10.43
C LEU A 9 5.00 -14.53 -9.07
N ASN A 10 6.31 -14.57 -8.82
CA ASN A 10 6.89 -15.17 -7.61
C ASN A 10 6.49 -14.46 -6.31
N ASP A 11 6.02 -13.22 -6.41
CA ASP A 11 5.52 -12.40 -5.30
C ASP A 11 4.05 -12.68 -4.96
N ILE A 12 3.32 -13.43 -5.80
CA ILE A 12 1.89 -13.70 -5.64
C ILE A 12 1.71 -15.11 -5.06
N PRO A 13 0.99 -15.27 -3.93
CA PRO A 13 0.65 -16.59 -3.40
C PRO A 13 -0.12 -17.43 -4.44
N ASP A 14 0.18 -18.73 -4.53
CA ASP A 14 -0.39 -19.63 -5.55
C ASP A 14 -1.93 -19.60 -5.59
N GLU A 15 -2.56 -19.61 -4.42
CA GLU A 15 -4.02 -19.53 -4.26
C GLU A 15 -4.60 -18.26 -4.88
N LEU A 16 -3.90 -17.13 -4.69
CA LEU A 16 -4.26 -15.83 -5.20
C LEU A 16 -4.07 -15.75 -6.72
N GLY A 17 -2.94 -16.27 -7.20
CA GLY A 17 -2.64 -16.35 -8.63
C GLY A 17 -3.66 -17.20 -9.38
N MET A 18 -4.09 -18.32 -8.79
CA MET A 18 -5.11 -19.19 -9.37
C MET A 18 -6.49 -18.54 -9.39
N ALA A 19 -6.87 -17.84 -8.31
CA ALA A 19 -8.12 -17.09 -8.25
C ALA A 19 -8.16 -15.97 -9.31
N ALA A 20 -7.07 -15.21 -9.44
CA ALA A 20 -6.91 -14.15 -10.44
C ALA A 20 -6.98 -14.70 -11.87
N PHE A 21 -6.34 -15.85 -12.12
CA PHE A 21 -6.39 -16.54 -13.41
C PHE A 21 -7.83 -16.97 -13.75
N ALA A 22 -8.51 -17.64 -12.82
CA ALA A 22 -9.89 -18.08 -13.01
C ALA A 22 -10.85 -16.89 -13.22
N ALA A 23 -10.65 -15.77 -12.51
CA ALA A 23 -11.41 -14.55 -12.71
C ALA A 23 -11.21 -13.98 -14.12
N HIS A 24 -9.96 -13.91 -14.60
CA HIS A 24 -9.66 -13.43 -15.94
C HIS A 24 -10.32 -14.29 -17.03
N CYS A 25 -10.22 -15.62 -16.92
CA CYS A 25 -10.82 -16.53 -17.90
C CYS A 25 -12.35 -16.48 -17.96
N ARG A 26 -13.02 -16.02 -16.88
CA ARG A 26 -14.48 -15.81 -16.88
C ARG A 26 -14.88 -14.51 -17.57
N ALA A 27 -14.04 -13.49 -17.46
CA ALA A 27 -14.34 -12.14 -17.94
C ALA A 27 -13.81 -11.86 -19.37
N ASN A 28 -12.77 -12.58 -19.81
CA ASN A 28 -12.06 -12.31 -21.04
C ASN A 28 -11.98 -13.54 -21.94
N VAL A 29 -12.05 -13.30 -23.25
CA VAL A 29 -11.98 -14.34 -24.29
C VAL A 29 -10.53 -14.74 -24.59
N HIS A 30 -9.57 -13.86 -24.30
CA HIS A 30 -8.16 -14.08 -24.57
C HIS A 30 -7.44 -14.69 -23.36
N PRO A 31 -6.38 -15.48 -23.58
CA PRO A 31 -5.53 -15.95 -22.49
C PRO A 31 -4.89 -14.77 -21.75
N PRO A 32 -4.80 -14.82 -20.41
CA PRO A 32 -4.18 -13.75 -19.64
C PRO A 32 -2.69 -13.64 -19.93
N THR A 33 -2.16 -12.43 -19.76
CA THR A 33 -0.72 -12.18 -19.60
C THR A 33 -0.35 -12.15 -18.11
N PRO A 34 0.95 -12.27 -17.74
CA PRO A 34 1.36 -12.10 -16.35
C PRO A 34 0.90 -10.76 -15.75
N ALA A 35 0.87 -9.68 -16.54
CA ALA A 35 0.39 -8.38 -16.09
C ALA A 35 -1.09 -8.40 -15.71
N ASP A 36 -1.92 -9.10 -16.48
CA ASP A 36 -3.35 -9.26 -16.19
C ASP A 36 -3.57 -10.03 -14.90
N ILE A 37 -2.78 -11.07 -14.67
CA ILE A 37 -2.81 -11.84 -13.42
C ILE A 37 -2.40 -10.97 -12.24
N ARG A 38 -1.33 -10.16 -12.36
CA ARG A 38 -0.94 -9.23 -11.29
C ARG A 38 -2.05 -8.23 -11.00
N ALA A 39 -2.66 -7.63 -12.02
CA ALA A 39 -3.75 -6.66 -11.84
C ALA A 39 -4.96 -7.29 -11.12
N ALA A 40 -5.38 -8.48 -11.53
CA ALA A 40 -6.48 -9.20 -10.90
C ALA A 40 -6.13 -9.69 -9.48
N ALA A 41 -4.89 -10.11 -9.24
CA ALA A 41 -4.41 -10.48 -7.91
C ALA A 41 -4.32 -9.26 -6.99
N THR A 42 -4.01 -8.07 -7.52
CA THR A 42 -3.92 -6.82 -6.73
C THR A 42 -5.26 -6.46 -6.09
N VAL A 43 -6.37 -6.76 -6.78
CA VAL A 43 -7.73 -6.59 -6.24
C VAL A 43 -7.96 -7.49 -5.03
N HIS A 44 -7.33 -8.66 -4.98
CA HIS A 44 -7.39 -9.57 -3.85
C HIS A 44 -6.29 -9.36 -2.80
N THR A 45 -5.24 -8.60 -3.10
CA THR A 45 -4.28 -8.10 -2.10
C THR A 45 -4.71 -6.77 -1.47
N ALA A 46 -5.82 -6.18 -1.95
CA ALA A 46 -6.34 -4.96 -1.35
C ALA A 46 -6.72 -5.29 0.11
N LEU A 47 -6.01 -4.67 1.05
CA LEU A 47 -6.33 -4.77 2.47
C LEU A 47 -7.85 -4.50 2.64
N PRO A 48 -8.53 -5.12 3.62
CA PRO A 48 -9.93 -4.82 3.90
C PRO A 48 -10.15 -3.33 4.20
N SER A 49 -11.29 -2.77 3.84
CA SER A 49 -11.62 -1.40 4.25
C SER A 49 -11.61 -1.27 5.79
N PRO A 50 -11.41 -0.06 6.36
CA PRO A 50 -11.42 0.11 7.82
C PRO A 50 -12.71 -0.42 8.47
N GLY A 51 -13.85 -0.30 7.79
CA GLY A 51 -15.13 -0.82 8.25
C GLY A 51 -15.17 -2.35 8.32
N GLU A 52 -14.68 -3.03 7.27
CA GLU A 52 -14.60 -4.51 7.22
C GLU A 52 -13.61 -5.05 8.25
N ALA A 53 -12.43 -4.42 8.32
CA ALA A 53 -11.41 -4.73 9.33
C ALA A 53 -11.95 -4.62 10.75
N TRP A 54 -12.73 -3.57 11.05
CA TRP A 54 -13.35 -3.42 12.37
C TRP A 54 -14.44 -4.45 12.64
N ALA A 55 -15.22 -4.83 11.63
CA ALA A 55 -16.23 -5.87 11.78
C ALA A 55 -15.58 -7.21 12.19
N GLU A 56 -14.45 -7.55 11.57
CA GLU A 56 -13.65 -8.74 11.91
C GLU A 56 -13.09 -8.67 13.34
N VAL A 57 -12.50 -7.54 13.72
CA VAL A 57 -12.02 -7.29 15.10
C VAL A 57 -13.13 -7.48 16.13
N MET A 58 -14.32 -6.95 15.85
CA MET A 58 -15.49 -7.10 16.72
C MET A 58 -15.98 -8.54 16.78
N GLN A 59 -15.92 -9.28 15.67
CA GLN A 59 -16.27 -10.70 15.65
C GLN A 59 -15.30 -11.50 16.51
N ALA A 60 -14.00 -11.30 16.35
CA ALA A 60 -12.97 -11.95 17.15
C ALA A 60 -13.11 -11.60 18.65
N ALA A 61 -13.40 -10.32 18.98
CA ALA A 61 -13.60 -9.89 20.36
C ALA A 61 -14.79 -10.60 21.02
N ARG A 62 -15.87 -10.84 20.26
CA ARG A 62 -17.07 -11.55 20.73
C ARG A 62 -16.88 -13.07 20.84
N GLN A 63 -16.10 -13.67 19.94
CA GLN A 63 -15.93 -15.13 19.87
C GLN A 63 -14.82 -15.63 20.80
N ILE A 64 -13.70 -14.91 20.87
CA ILE A 64 -12.48 -15.34 21.56
C ILE A 64 -12.31 -14.59 22.89
N GLY A 65 -12.61 -13.28 22.88
CA GLY A 65 -12.44 -12.42 24.04
C GLY A 65 -10.98 -12.06 24.33
N TYR A 66 -10.72 -11.65 25.57
CA TYR A 66 -9.40 -11.21 26.02
C TYR A 66 -8.62 -12.34 26.69
N GLN A 67 -7.36 -12.52 26.25
CA GLN A 67 -6.35 -13.31 26.93
C GLN A 67 -5.08 -12.47 27.05
N GLU A 68 -4.41 -12.54 28.21
CA GLU A 68 -3.27 -11.68 28.51
C GLU A 68 -2.12 -11.90 27.50
N GLY A 69 -1.69 -10.81 26.86
CA GLY A 69 -0.60 -10.82 25.86
C GLY A 69 -0.95 -11.39 24.48
N VAL A 70 -2.16 -11.94 24.31
CA VAL A 70 -2.59 -12.62 23.09
C VAL A 70 -3.64 -11.77 22.36
N VAL A 71 -3.37 -11.52 21.08
CA VAL A 71 -4.37 -10.97 20.13
C VAL A 71 -4.60 -12.05 19.10
N PRO A 72 -5.86 -12.44 18.82
CA PRO A 72 -6.13 -13.51 17.89
C PRO A 72 -5.64 -13.17 16.48
N GLU A 73 -5.29 -14.21 15.73
CA GLU A 73 -4.96 -14.06 14.32
C GLU A 73 -6.19 -13.59 13.54
N MET A 74 -5.93 -12.72 12.57
CA MET A 74 -6.94 -12.09 11.71
C MET A 74 -6.58 -12.39 10.26
N THR A 75 -7.51 -12.12 9.35
CA THR A 75 -7.38 -12.33 7.91
C THR A 75 -6.12 -11.67 7.34
N CYS A 76 -5.71 -10.52 7.89
CA CYS A 76 -4.41 -9.94 7.59
C CYS A 76 -3.69 -9.44 8.86
N PRO A 77 -2.35 -9.48 8.87
CA PRO A 77 -1.56 -9.08 10.03
C PRO A 77 -1.75 -7.60 10.41
N GLU A 78 -2.06 -6.73 9.44
CA GLU A 78 -2.34 -5.32 9.68
C GLU A 78 -3.57 -5.10 10.56
N ILE A 79 -4.60 -5.95 10.44
CA ILE A 79 -5.80 -5.87 11.29
C ILE A 79 -5.44 -6.24 12.73
N ARG A 80 -4.70 -7.33 12.89
CA ARG A 80 -4.22 -7.79 14.21
C ARG A 80 -3.33 -6.75 14.87
N ASP A 81 -2.38 -6.19 14.12
CA ASP A 81 -1.42 -5.23 14.64
C ASP A 81 -2.11 -3.89 14.96
N ALA A 82 -3.09 -3.46 14.15
CA ALA A 82 -3.93 -2.31 14.45
C ALA A 82 -4.81 -2.53 15.69
N ALA A 83 -5.41 -3.71 15.85
CA ALA A 83 -6.21 -4.06 17.03
C ALA A 83 -5.37 -4.09 18.31
N ARG A 84 -4.15 -4.65 18.24
CA ARG A 84 -3.16 -4.62 19.33
C ARG A 84 -2.81 -3.19 19.72
N ALA A 85 -2.50 -2.34 18.73
CA ALA A 85 -2.10 -0.95 18.96
C ALA A 85 -3.26 -0.05 19.44
N ALA A 86 -4.50 -0.31 18.98
CA ALA A 86 -5.70 0.37 19.44
C ALA A 86 -6.10 0.01 20.88
N GLY A 87 -5.59 -1.11 21.40
CA GLY A 87 -5.85 -1.59 22.75
C GLY A 87 -6.90 -2.72 22.76
N TRP A 88 -6.47 -3.94 22.45
CA TRP A 88 -7.33 -5.13 22.41
C TRP A 88 -8.14 -5.35 23.69
N SER A 89 -7.54 -5.15 24.86
CA SER A 89 -8.25 -5.22 26.15
C SER A 89 -9.41 -4.23 26.22
N GLY A 90 -9.19 -2.98 25.79
CA GLY A 90 -10.22 -1.94 25.75
C GLY A 90 -11.35 -2.26 24.77
N ILE A 91 -11.06 -2.97 23.68
CA ILE A 91 -12.08 -3.45 22.72
C ILE A 91 -12.95 -4.53 23.38
N CYS A 92 -12.32 -5.51 24.03
CA CYS A 92 -13.03 -6.62 24.66
C CYS A 92 -13.86 -6.20 25.88
N PHE A 93 -13.39 -5.21 26.64
CA PHE A 93 -14.04 -4.75 27.89
C PHE A 93 -14.78 -3.42 27.74
N ALA A 94 -15.10 -2.98 26.52
CA ALA A 94 -15.84 -1.74 26.30
C ALA A 94 -17.18 -1.77 27.04
N ASP A 95 -17.33 -0.89 28.02
CA ASP A 95 -18.48 -0.81 28.94
C ASP A 95 -19.58 0.14 28.44
N SER A 96 -19.27 0.95 27.43
CA SER A 96 -20.10 2.01 26.92
C SER A 96 -19.91 2.20 25.42
N GLU A 97 -20.97 2.67 24.76
CA GLU A 97 -20.93 2.98 23.32
C GLU A 97 -19.91 4.08 23.00
N MET A 98 -19.71 5.02 23.94
CA MET A 98 -18.71 6.09 23.84
C MET A 98 -17.28 5.54 23.86
N SER A 99 -16.98 4.60 24.77
CA SER A 99 -15.67 3.93 24.83
C SER A 99 -15.41 3.14 23.54
N LEU A 100 -16.41 2.39 23.06
CA LEU A 100 -16.29 1.61 21.84
C LEU A 100 -16.10 2.49 20.59
N SER A 101 -16.82 3.61 20.50
CA SER A 101 -16.69 4.58 19.39
C SER A 101 -15.31 5.23 19.37
N THR A 102 -14.78 5.59 20.53
CA THR A 102 -13.43 6.15 20.67
C THR A 102 -12.37 5.15 20.20
N THR A 103 -12.45 3.91 20.70
CA THR A 103 -11.52 2.84 20.29
C THR A 103 -11.63 2.52 18.80
N ARG A 104 -12.85 2.52 18.23
CA ARG A 104 -13.06 2.37 16.79
C ARG A 104 -12.38 3.48 15.99
N ALA A 105 -12.50 4.74 16.41
CA ALA A 105 -11.85 5.87 15.74
C ALA A 105 -10.32 5.77 15.81
N HIS A 106 -9.78 5.37 16.97
CA HIS A 106 -8.34 5.09 17.13
C HIS A 106 -7.88 3.96 16.21
N PHE A 107 -8.64 2.86 16.15
CA PHE A 107 -8.36 1.74 15.27
C PHE A 107 -8.35 2.17 13.79
N PHE A 108 -9.38 2.89 13.31
CA PHE A 108 -9.44 3.39 11.94
C PHE A 108 -8.19 4.21 11.58
N ARG A 109 -7.81 5.17 12.43
CA ARG A 109 -6.62 6.00 12.20
C ARG A 109 -5.33 5.18 12.10
N ILE A 110 -5.16 4.18 12.97
CA ILE A 110 -3.97 3.33 12.98
C ILE A 110 -3.93 2.45 11.73
N TYR A 111 -5.06 1.81 11.43
CA TYR A 111 -5.20 0.87 10.33
C TYR A 111 -5.05 1.56 8.97
N ASP A 112 -5.69 2.71 8.76
CA ASP A 112 -5.48 3.52 7.54
C ASP A 112 -4.01 3.91 7.37
N GLY A 113 -3.34 4.31 8.46
CA GLY A 113 -1.91 4.59 8.41
C GLY A 113 -1.08 3.36 8.03
N MET A 114 -1.47 2.14 8.44
CA MET A 114 -0.81 0.89 8.05
C MET A 114 -1.06 0.58 6.57
N ARG A 115 -2.31 0.74 6.10
CA ARG A 115 -2.70 0.56 4.70
C ARG A 115 -1.90 1.46 3.77
N GLU A 116 -1.87 2.77 4.06
CA GLU A 116 -1.14 3.75 3.25
C GLU A 116 0.37 3.46 3.19
N ARG A 117 0.95 2.98 4.30
CA ARG A 117 2.36 2.57 4.33
C ARG A 117 2.61 1.32 3.49
N GLY A 118 1.72 0.34 3.57
CA GLY A 118 1.76 -0.86 2.72
C GLY A 118 1.68 -0.50 1.24
N GLU A 119 0.70 0.32 0.86
CA GLU A 119 0.51 0.81 -0.51
C GLU A 119 1.73 1.60 -1.01
N ARG A 120 2.28 2.53 -0.19
CA ARG A 120 3.52 3.25 -0.54
C ARG A 120 4.73 2.33 -0.69
N GLN A 121 4.86 1.33 0.19
CA GLN A 121 5.98 0.40 0.14
C GLN A 121 5.91 -0.47 -1.10
N GLN A 122 4.72 -0.99 -1.42
CA GLN A 122 4.47 -1.74 -2.66
C GLN A 122 4.76 -0.89 -3.90
N LEU A 123 4.28 0.37 -3.92
CA LEU A 123 4.57 1.30 -5.01
C LEU A 123 6.07 1.57 -5.13
N ARG A 124 6.78 1.79 -4.02
CA ARG A 124 8.23 2.00 -4.01
C ARG A 124 8.98 0.80 -4.56
N THR A 125 8.65 -0.40 -4.09
CA THR A 125 9.28 -1.65 -4.56
C THR A 125 8.99 -1.92 -6.03
N ALA A 126 7.77 -1.63 -6.51
CA ALA A 126 7.43 -1.73 -7.92
C ALA A 126 8.24 -0.76 -8.79
N LEU A 127 8.48 0.46 -8.32
CA LEU A 127 9.33 1.43 -8.99
C LEU A 127 10.80 0.99 -8.99
N GLU A 128 11.32 0.52 -7.86
CA GLU A 128 12.70 0.01 -7.71
C GLU A 128 12.98 -1.20 -8.62
N GLY A 129 12.00 -2.09 -8.84
CA GLY A 129 12.13 -3.24 -9.76
C GLY A 129 11.98 -2.90 -11.25
N SER A 130 11.47 -1.72 -11.59
CA SER A 130 11.17 -1.32 -12.98
C SER A 130 12.33 -0.61 -13.70
N VAL A 131 13.37 -0.19 -12.98
CA VAL A 131 14.48 0.58 -13.54
C VAL A 131 15.77 -0.24 -13.51
N PRO A 132 16.28 -0.73 -14.65
CA PRO A 132 17.57 -1.40 -14.71
C PRO A 132 18.70 -0.49 -14.19
N PRO A 133 19.66 -1.00 -13.39
CA PRO A 133 20.84 -0.23 -12.98
C PRO A 133 21.67 0.11 -14.23
N GLY A 134 21.44 1.29 -14.80
CA GLY A 134 22.04 1.73 -16.07
C GLY A 134 21.13 2.57 -16.97
N LEU A 135 19.82 2.63 -16.68
CA LEU A 135 18.82 3.31 -17.54
C LEU A 135 18.36 4.68 -17.02
N LEU A 136 19.01 5.24 -16.00
CA LEU A 136 18.92 6.67 -15.71
C LEU A 136 20.01 7.39 -16.51
N PRO A 137 19.75 7.86 -17.75
CA PRO A 137 20.63 8.85 -18.33
C PRO A 137 20.60 10.04 -17.38
N ARG A 138 21.79 10.57 -17.09
CA ARG A 138 22.05 11.74 -16.25
C ARG A 138 21.02 12.85 -16.54
N LEU A 139 19.88 12.82 -15.85
CA LEU A 139 19.01 13.96 -15.74
C LEU A 139 19.87 14.99 -15.02
N LYS A 140 20.46 15.90 -15.80
CA LYS A 140 21.10 17.09 -15.25
C LYS A 140 20.12 17.63 -14.24
N ARG A 141 20.57 17.76 -12.99
CA ARG A 141 19.79 18.38 -11.92
C ARG A 141 19.13 19.61 -12.53
N VAL A 142 17.82 19.73 -12.35
CA VAL A 142 17.02 20.86 -12.87
C VAL A 142 17.62 22.21 -12.43
N ASP A 143 18.51 22.21 -11.43
CA ASP A 143 19.30 23.35 -10.95
C ASP A 143 20.42 23.84 -11.89
N GLU A 144 20.87 23.05 -12.88
CA GLU A 144 21.99 23.46 -13.78
C GLU A 144 21.55 24.30 -14.99
N ALA A 145 20.24 24.53 -15.17
CA ALA A 145 19.69 25.24 -16.34
C ALA A 145 19.08 26.61 -16.01
N ARG A 146 19.51 27.27 -14.93
CA ARG A 146 19.19 28.70 -14.73
C ARG A 146 20.38 29.54 -15.18
N PRO A 147 20.35 30.18 -16.36
CA PRO A 147 21.33 31.20 -16.66
C PRO A 147 21.17 32.31 -15.62
N SER A 148 22.26 32.59 -14.91
CA SER A 148 22.40 33.73 -14.00
C SER A 148 22.25 35.02 -14.81
N HIS A 149 21.02 35.51 -14.99
CA HIS A 149 20.78 36.90 -15.36
C HIS A 149 21.00 37.78 -14.12
N ARG A 150 22.25 37.88 -13.69
CA ARG A 150 22.72 38.93 -12.78
C ARG A 150 24.05 39.42 -13.34
N GLY A 151 23.98 40.52 -14.09
CA GLY A 151 25.15 41.26 -14.55
C GLY A 151 25.18 41.48 -16.06
N GLN A 152 24.30 42.34 -16.58
CA GLN A 152 24.52 43.13 -17.81
C GLN A 152 23.41 44.21 -17.94
N ILE A 153 23.34 45.09 -16.94
CA ILE A 153 22.79 46.44 -17.12
C ILE A 153 23.82 47.39 -16.50
N SER A 154 24.92 47.58 -17.20
CA SER A 154 25.89 48.66 -16.98
C SER A 154 26.88 48.62 -18.14
N GLU A 155 26.52 49.25 -19.26
CA GLU A 155 27.41 49.84 -20.27
C GLU A 155 26.65 49.98 -21.60
N ARG A 156 25.67 50.89 -21.64
CA ARG A 156 25.21 51.47 -22.91
C ARG A 156 24.50 52.82 -22.76
N ALA A 157 24.98 53.64 -21.83
CA ALA A 157 24.57 55.04 -21.68
C ALA A 157 25.77 56.00 -21.69
N ALA A 158 26.84 55.65 -22.43
CA ALA A 158 27.99 56.52 -22.65
C ALA A 158 28.58 56.26 -24.04
N ALA A 159 27.77 56.46 -25.08
CA ALA A 159 28.21 56.67 -26.46
C ALA A 159 26.98 56.96 -27.32
N SER A 160 26.49 58.19 -27.29
CA SER A 160 25.88 58.88 -28.43
C SER A 160 25.82 60.36 -28.05
N GLU A 161 26.42 61.17 -28.93
CA GLU A 161 26.43 62.64 -28.99
C GLU A 161 25.08 63.32 -28.74
#